data_AF-A0A7Y6UGS3-F1
#
_entry.id   AF-A0A7Y6UGS3-F1
#
_cell.length_a   1.000
_cell.length_b   1.000
_cell.length_c   1.000
_cell.angle_alpha   90.00
_cell.angle_beta   90.00
_cell.angle_gamma   90.00
#
_symmetry.space_group_name_H-M   'P 1'
#
loop_
_entity.id
_entity.type
_entity.pdbx_description
1 polymer ?
#
loop_
_entity_poly.entity_id
_entity_poly.type
_entity_poly.pdbx_seq_one_letter_code
_entity_poly.pdbx_strand_id
1 'polypeptide(L)' 'MLAVWEITLACDLACGHCGSRAGRARPDELSTAEALSLVDQLADL' A
#
# COMPACT_ATOMS: atom_id res chain seq x y z
N MET A 1 -4.07 -7.66 16.45
CA MET A 1 -3.16 -8.13 15.38
C MET A 1 -2.30 -6.96 14.89
N LEU A 2 -1.08 -7.19 14.41
CA LEU A 2 -0.23 -6.16 13.79
C LEU A 2 -0.10 -6.46 12.30
N ALA A 3 -0.39 -5.46 11.45
CA ALA A 3 -0.28 -5.56 10.00
C ALA A 3 0.59 -4.41 9.47
N VAL A 4 1.34 -4.69 8.41
CA VAL A 4 2.02 -3.68 7.60
C VAL A 4 1.50 -3.83 6.19
N TRP A 5 1.10 -2.73 5.58
CA TRP A 5 0.56 -2.71 4.23
C TRP A 5 1.17 -1.57 3.43
N GLU A 6 1.69 -1.90 2.26
CA GLU A 6 2.06 -0.95 1.22
C GLU A 6 0.80 -0.49 0.49
N ILE A 7 0.17 0.58 0.98
CA ILE A 7 -1.06 1.12 0.37
C ILE A 7 -0.84 1.61 -1.07
N THR A 8 0.38 2.04 -1.39
CA THR A 8 0.81 2.38 -2.75
C THR A 8 2.31 2.15 -2.88
N LEU A 9 2.77 1.80 -4.09
CA LEU A 9 4.19 1.85 -4.46
C LEU A 9 4.56 3.12 -5.24
N ALA A 10 3.63 4.07 -5.39
CA ALA A 10 3.94 5.38 -5.92
C ALA A 10 4.93 6.11 -5.00
N CYS A 11 6.07 6.54 -5.56
CA CYS A 11 7.08 7.33 -4.88
C CYS A 11 7.75 8.25 -5.91
N ASP A 12 8.04 9.48 -5.52
CA ASP A 12 8.73 10.48 -6.35
C ASP A 12 10.25 10.25 -6.43
N LEU A 13 10.75 9.25 -5.73
CA LEU A 13 12.16 8.84 -5.70
C LEU A 13 12.38 7.48 -6.39
N ALA A 14 13.65 7.18 -6.68
CA ALA A 14 14.10 5.92 -7.27
C ALA A 14 15.38 5.41 -6.57
N CYS A 15 15.32 5.26 -5.24
CA CYS A 15 16.48 4.92 -4.42
C CYS A 15 17.02 3.51 -4.75
N GLY A 16 18.33 3.38 -4.97
CA GLY A 16 18.98 2.08 -5.26
C GLY A 16 18.93 1.06 -4.11
N HIS A 17 18.60 1.49 -2.89
CA HIS A 17 18.45 0.65 -1.71
C HIS A 17 16.97 0.40 -1.34
N CYS A 18 16.01 0.76 -2.20
CA CYS A 18 14.58 0.59 -1.92
C CYS A 18 14.18 -0.89 -1.98
N GLY A 19 13.90 -1.50 -0.82
CA GLY A 19 13.45 -2.89 -0.72
C GLY A 19 12.11 -3.14 -1.43
N SER A 20 11.18 -2.18 -1.34
CA SER A 20 9.85 -2.23 -1.98
C SER A 20 9.89 -2.00 -3.49
N ARG A 21 11.03 -1.53 -4.02
CA ARG A 21 11.18 -1.12 -5.44
C ARG A 21 10.07 -0.14 -5.87
N ALA A 22 9.82 0.85 -5.01
CA ALA A 22 8.83 1.89 -5.22
C ALA A 22 9.20 2.81 -6.40
N GLY A 23 8.20 3.50 -6.94
CA GLY A 23 8.32 4.40 -8.07
C GLY A 23 6.95 4.72 -8.66
N ARG A 24 6.50 3.94 -9.65
CA ARG A 24 5.15 4.10 -10.21
C ARG A 24 4.14 3.26 -9.42
N ALA A 25 2.95 3.80 -9.25
CA ALA A 25 1.79 3.05 -8.77
C ALA A 25 1.61 1.76 -9.58
N ARG A 26 1.21 0.68 -8.91
CA ARG A 26 0.75 -0.54 -9.59
C ARG A 26 -0.63 -0.29 -10.21
N PRO A 27 -0.94 -0.97 -11.33
CA PRO A 27 -2.22 -0.76 -12.03
C PRO A 27 -3.44 -1.23 -11.22
N ASP A 28 -3.22 -2.03 -10.18
CA ASP A 28 -4.23 -2.75 -9.38
C ASP A 28 -4.14 -2.39 -7.89
N GLU A 29 -3.65 -1.19 -7.55
CA GLU A 29 -3.72 -0.67 -6.18
C GLU A 29 -5.17 -0.40 -5.77
N LEU A 30 -5.47 -0.60 -4.48
CA LEU A 30 -6.78 -0.29 -3.94
C LEU A 30 -7.08 1.20 -4.09
N SER A 31 -8.31 1.52 -4.47
CA SER A 31 -8.84 2.86 -4.31
C SER A 31 -8.91 3.23 -2.82
N THR A 32 -8.98 4.53 -2.52
CA THR A 32 -9.14 5.02 -1.15
C THR A 32 -10.36 4.41 -0.44
N ALA A 33 -11.46 4.18 -1.16
CA ALA A 33 -12.66 3.58 -0.58
C ALA A 33 -12.44 2.10 -0.22
N GLU A 34 -11.77 1.34 -1.08
CA GLU A 34 -11.42 -0.05 -0.80
C GLU A 34 -10.40 -0.16 0.34
N ALA A 35 -9.45 0.78 0.41
CA ALA A 35 -8.47 0.86 1.49
C ALA A 35 -9.13 1.06 2.87
N LEU A 36 -10.10 1.95 2.97
CA LEU A 36 -10.85 2.18 4.21
C LEU A 36 -11.70 0.96 4.59
N SER A 37 -12.37 0.35 3.60
CA SER A 37 -13.12 -0.90 3.82
C SER A 37 -12.22 -2.04 4.32
N LEU A 38 -10.98 -2.13 3.84
CA LEU A 38 -10.01 -3.12 4.33
C LEU A 38 -9.66 -2.87 5.81
N VAL A 39 -9.50 -1.62 6.23
CA VAL A 39 -9.23 -1.29 7.64
C VAL A 39 -10.37 -1.77 8.54
N ASP A 40 -11.62 -1.55 8.14
CA ASP A 40 -12.79 -2.04 8.88
C ASP A 40 -12.80 -3.57 8.95
N GLN A 41 -12.53 -4.26 7.83
CA GLN A 41 -12.43 -5.73 7.79
C GLN A 41 -11.30 -6.26 8.71
N LEU A 42 -10.16 -5.58 8.77
CA LEU A 42 -9.04 -5.98 9.62
C LEU A 42 -9.31 -5.73 11.11
N ALA A 43 -10.16 -4.76 11.45
CA ALA A 43 -10.56 -4.49 12.83
C ALA A 43 -11.44 -5.59 13.42
N ASP A 44 -12.18 -6.31 12.57
CA ASP A 44 -13.07 -7.42 12.94
C ASP A 44 -12.36 -8.79 13.01
N LEU A 45 -11.04 -8.84 12.79
CA LEU A 45 -10.18 -10.04 12.87
C LEU A 45 -9.47 -10.19 14.23
#